data_AF-A0A845MCB7-F1
#
_entry.id   AF-A0A845MCB7-F1
#
_cell.length_a   1.000
_cell.length_b   1.000
_cell.length_c   1.000
_cell.angle_alpha   90.00
_cell.angle_beta   90.00
_cell.angle_gamma   90.00
#
_symmetry.space_group_name_H-M   'P 1'
#
loop_
_entity.id
_entity.type
_entity.pdbx_description
1 polymer ?
#
loop_
_entity_poly.entity_id
_entity_poly.type
_entity_poly.pdbx_seq_one_letter_code
_entity_poly.pdbx_strand_id
1 'polypeptide(L)' 'MKNYLKGKKTYVTAFLAIITAVGSYVLDEIALKDMIEAIFAALTAMTIRAAITKSAPEDDPMQGIQNEK' A
#
# COMPACT_ATOMS: atom_id res chain seq x y z
N MET A 1 1.06 19.48 -13.55
CA MET A 1 1.60 18.15 -13.18
C MET A 1 1.40 17.86 -11.68
N LYS A 2 0.18 17.61 -11.20
CA LYS A 2 -0.10 17.43 -9.74
C LYS A 2 -0.85 16.13 -9.36
N ASN A 3 -1.12 15.23 -10.30
CA ASN A 3 -1.97 14.04 -10.03
C ASN A 3 -1.24 12.68 -10.00
N TYR A 4 0.07 12.62 -10.22
CA TYR A 4 0.84 11.35 -10.20
C TYR A 4 1.27 10.88 -8.80
N LEU A 5 0.75 11.51 -7.74
CA LEU A 5 1.29 11.41 -6.39
C LEU A 5 0.36 10.71 -5.36
N LYS A 6 -0.84 10.26 -5.77
CA LYS A 6 -1.76 9.43 -4.97
C LYS A 6 -1.40 7.95 -5.14
N GLY A 7 -0.45 7.45 -4.33
CA GLY A 7 -0.08 6.02 -4.32
C GLY A 7 1.34 5.75 -3.84
N LYS A 8 2.25 6.70 -4.05
CA LYS A 8 3.67 6.61 -3.66
C LYS A 8 3.92 6.21 -2.21
N LYS A 9 3.07 6.63 -1.27
CA LYS A 9 3.22 6.29 0.16
C LYS A 9 3.05 4.78 0.39
N THR A 10 2.07 4.16 -0.27
CA THR A 10 1.81 2.71 -0.18
C THR A 10 2.99 1.89 -0.71
N TYR A 11 3.56 2.32 -1.85
CA TYR A 11 4.75 1.68 -2.41
C TYR A 11 5.99 1.83 -1.52
N VAL A 12 6.19 3.02 -0.92
CA VAL A 12 7.30 3.24 0.03
C VAL A 12 7.16 2.38 1.27
N THR A 13 5.95 2.27 1.84
CA THR A 13 5.72 1.44 3.02
C THR A 13 6.00 -0.03 2.75
N ALA A 14 5.68 -0.53 1.56
CA ALA A 14 5.97 -1.92 1.22
C ALA A 14 7.42 -2.17 0.83
N PHE A 15 8.07 -1.23 0.16
CA PHE A 15 9.50 -1.32 -0.08
C PHE A 15 10.24 -1.43 1.25
N LEU A 16 9.85 -0.62 2.25
CA LEU A 16 10.37 -0.75 3.61
C LEU A 16 10.04 -2.11 4.24
N ALA A 17 8.80 -2.60 4.13
CA ALA A 17 8.43 -3.91 4.67
C ALA A 17 9.25 -5.06 4.06
N ILE A 18 9.51 -5.02 2.76
CA ILE A 18 10.35 -6.00 2.06
C ILE A 18 11.80 -5.89 2.53
N ILE A 19 12.34 -4.67 2.66
CA ILE A 19 13.70 -4.46 3.20
C ILE A 19 13.80 -4.96 4.64
N THR A 20 12.80 -4.71 5.49
CA THR A 20 12.78 -5.20 6.87
C THR A 20 12.79 -6.72 6.90
N ALA A 21 11.96 -7.38 6.08
CA ALA A 21 11.94 -8.85 6.01
C ALA A 21 13.29 -9.43 5.54
N VAL A 22 13.91 -8.83 4.52
CA VAL A 22 15.24 -9.23 4.04
C VAL A 22 16.31 -8.97 5.11
N GLY A 23 16.22 -7.85 5.83
CA GLY A 23 17.12 -7.51 6.94
C GLY A 23 17.04 -8.52 8.08
N SER A 24 15.83 -8.89 8.50
CA SER A 24 15.61 -9.90 9.54
C SER A 24 16.11 -11.29 9.12
N TYR A 25 16.05 -11.64 7.83
CA TYR A 25 16.67 -12.88 7.32
C TYR A 25 18.20 -12.83 7.36
N VAL A 26 18.83 -11.71 6.97
CA VAL A 26 20.29 -11.53 7.01
C VAL A 26 20.83 -11.56 8.45
N LEU A 27 20.01 -11.16 9.43
CA LEU A 27 20.32 -11.21 10.85
C LEU A 27 20.02 -12.58 11.49
N ASP A 28 19.59 -13.58 10.70
CA ASP A 28 19.20 -14.93 11.15
C ASP A 28 18.04 -14.92 12.19
N GLU A 29 17.24 -13.84 12.24
CA GLU A 29 16.10 -13.75 13.17
C GLU A 29 14.87 -14.53 12.69
N ILE A 30 14.74 -14.74 11.38
CA ILE A 30 13.63 -15.46 10.74
C ILE A 30 14.14 -16.41 9.67
N ALA A 31 13.51 -17.57 9.53
CA ALA A 31 13.88 -18.55 8.51
C ALA A 31 13.54 -18.04 7.10
N LEU A 32 14.21 -18.59 6.08
CA LEU A 32 13.96 -18.23 4.66
C LEU A 32 12.49 -18.39 4.27
N LYS A 33 11.82 -19.41 4.80
CA LYS A 33 10.39 -19.68 4.56
C LYS A 33 9.52 -18.55 5.13
N ASP A 34 9.81 -18.09 6.34
CA ASP A 34 9.08 -17.02 7.01
C ASP A 34 9.31 -15.66 6.33
N MET A 35 10.53 -15.41 5.82
CA MET A 35 10.84 -14.24 5.01
C MET A 35 9.97 -14.18 3.75
N ILE A 36 9.86 -15.30 3.03
CA ILE A 36 9.03 -15.39 1.82
C ILE A 36 7.57 -15.15 2.16
N GLU A 37 7.05 -15.78 3.21
CA GLU A 37 5.67 -15.58 3.67
C GLU A 37 5.41 -14.12 4.05
N ALA A 38 6.34 -13.46 4.74
CA ALA A 38 6.24 -12.05 5.11
C ALA A 38 6.18 -11.13 3.87
N ILE A 39 6.99 -11.40 2.85
CA ILE A 39 6.97 -10.64 1.59
C ILE A 39 5.63 -10.82 0.86
N PHE A 40 5.13 -12.04 0.74
CA PHE A 40 3.83 -12.30 0.12
C PHE A 40 2.68 -11.65 0.91
N ALA A 41 2.70 -11.73 2.24
CA ALA A 41 1.72 -11.07 3.10
C ALA A 41 1.73 -9.55 2.88
N ALA A 42 2.91 -8.93 2.82
CA ALA A 42 3.05 -7.49 2.55
C ALA A 42 2.52 -7.10 1.16
N LEU A 43 2.80 -7.89 0.12
CA LEU A 43 2.29 -7.68 -1.25
C LEU A 43 0.76 -7.82 -1.32
N THR A 44 0.20 -8.81 -0.62
CA THR A 44 -1.25 -9.07 -0.60
C THR A 44 -1.98 -7.93 0.13
N ALA A 45 -1.49 -7.54 1.32
CA ALA A 45 -2.04 -6.42 2.09
C ALA A 45 -2.01 -5.11 1.29
N MET A 46 -0.94 -4.86 0.55
CA MET A 46 -0.84 -3.72 -0.36
C MET A 46 -1.84 -3.78 -1.50
N THR A 47 -1.99 -4.94 -2.14
CA THR A 47 -2.87 -5.11 -3.29
C THR A 47 -4.32 -4.87 -2.87
N ILE A 48 -4.70 -5.38 -1.70
CA ILE A 48 -6.01 -5.12 -1.09
C ILE A 48 -6.16 -3.62 -0.79
N ARG A 49 -5.16 -2.97 -0.18
CA ARG A 49 -5.21 -1.54 0.12
C ARG A 49 -5.30 -0.66 -1.13
N ALA A 50 -4.55 -1.01 -2.18
CA ALA A 50 -4.58 -0.34 -3.46
C ALA A 50 -5.93 -0.54 -4.16
N ALA A 51 -6.49 -1.75 -4.12
CA ALA A 51 -7.82 -2.05 -4.65
C ALA A 51 -8.91 -1.25 -3.93
N ILE A 52 -8.90 -1.21 -2.60
CA ILE A 52 -9.85 -0.40 -1.80
C ILE A 52 -9.71 1.09 -2.13
N THR A 53 -8.49 1.60 -2.23
CA THR A 53 -8.24 3.02 -2.56
C THR A 53 -8.70 3.38 -3.98
N LYS A 54 -8.61 2.44 -4.93
CA LYS A 54 -9.12 2.61 -6.30
C LYS A 54 -10.65 2.49 -6.39
N SER A 55 -11.29 1.85 -5.41
CA SER A 55 -12.74 1.63 -5.35
C SER A 55 -13.49 2.74 -4.60
N ALA A 56 -12.77 3.65 -3.92
CA ALA A 56 -13.40 4.81 -3.31
C ALA A 56 -13.91 5.72 -4.44
N PRO A 57 -15.24 5.92 -4.56
CA PRO A 57 -15.82 6.71 -5.63
C PRO A 57 -15.31 8.15 -5.47
N GLU A 58 -14.44 8.57 -6.40
CA GLU A 58 -14.12 9.98 -6.62
C GLU A 58 -15.19 10.63 -7.56
N ASP A 59 -16.31 9.94 -7.74
CA ASP A 59 -17.53 10.35 -8.43
C ASP A 59 -18.71 10.29 -7.44
N ASP A 60 -18.72 11.16 -6.44
CA ASP A 60 -19.92 11.41 -5.64
C ASP A 60 -20.77 12.45 -6.40
N PRO A 61 -21.91 12.08 -7.01
CA PRO A 61 -22.72 12.98 -7.84
C PRO A 61 -23.38 14.13 -7.05
N MET A 62 -23.17 14.21 -5.73
CA MET A 62 -23.82 15.18 -4.85
C MET A 62 -22.97 16.43 -4.54
N GLN A 63 -21.77 16.60 -5.14
CA GLN A 63 -20.93 17.79 -4.89
C GLN A 63 -21.46 19.10 -5.54
N GLY A 64 -22.47 19.02 -6.41
CA GLY A 64 -23.06 20.20 -7.06
C GLY A 64 -24.00 21.04 -6.19
N ILE A 65 -24.39 20.57 -4.99
CA ILE A 65 -25.42 21.24 -4.15
C ILE A 65 -24.81 21.95 -2.92
N GLN A 66 -23.54 21.72 -2.58
CA GLN A 66 -22.94 22.32 -1.38
C GLN A 66 -22.17 23.64 -1.62
N ASN A 67 -21.99 24.07 -2.86
CA ASN A 67 -21.32 25.34 -3.20
C ASN A 67 -22.29 26.50 -3.51
N GLU A 68 -23.50 26.48 -2.94
CA GLU A 68 -24.42 27.63 -2.99
C GLU A 68 -24.92 27.94 -1.57
N LYS A 69 -24.09 28.64 -0.80
CA LYS A 69 -24.50 29.51 0.31
C LYS A 69 -23.53 30.67 0.45
#